data_AF-A0A1V5HFW8-F1
#
_entry.id   AF-A0A1V5HFW8-F1
#
_cell.length_a   1.000
_cell.length_b   1.000
_cell.length_c   1.000
_cell.angle_alpha   90.00
_cell.angle_beta   90.00
_cell.angle_gamma   90.00
#
_symmetry.space_group_name_H-M   'P 1'
#
loop_
_entity.id
_entity.type
_entity.pdbx_description
1 polymer ?
#
loop_
_entity_poly.entity_id
_entity_poly.type
_entity_poly.pdbx_seq_one_letter_code
_entity_poly.pdbx_strand_id
1 'polypeptide(L)'
;MAKKVLDAIGGDNKGTITLGGFGGYVVVGFDHTIENKPDKRDFQVLGNAFAGNSEPGIVMVSVDKNKNGKPDDEWYELVGSEHSNKSTKFNYTITYFKPDENKKPVPHDKYKEVTDVTYIKWNASDNTTGFMYKNQFHTQSYWPQWISGNELSFTGTKLPDNCTDESGTGEKFVLNSFDWGYADNAANNDKASEFDIDWAVDKNGKSVKLSGIDFVKIYTALNQQCGAIGEASTEVLGVIDLHLITK
;
A
#
# COMPACT_ATOMS: atom_id res chain seq x y z
N MET A 1 4.07 7.74 -16.01
CA MET A 1 3.29 6.97 -15.01
C MET A 1 2.26 7.86 -14.32
N ALA A 2 2.66 8.97 -13.68
CA ALA A 2 1.75 9.89 -12.97
C ALA A 2 0.47 10.28 -13.74
N LYS A 3 0.57 10.61 -15.05
CA LYS A 3 -0.62 10.89 -15.87
C LYS A 3 -1.64 9.74 -15.89
N LYS A 4 -1.18 8.48 -16.04
CA LYS A 4 -2.08 7.31 -16.06
C LYS A 4 -2.79 7.12 -14.71
N VAL A 5 -2.09 7.43 -13.62
CA VAL A 5 -2.67 7.39 -12.28
C VAL A 5 -3.73 8.48 -12.13
N LEU A 6 -3.42 9.72 -12.53
CA LEU A 6 -4.38 10.81 -12.51
C LEU A 6 -5.63 10.52 -13.36
N ASP A 7 -5.43 9.97 -14.56
CA ASP A 7 -6.54 9.56 -15.45
C ASP A 7 -7.38 8.42 -14.83
N ALA A 8 -6.81 7.62 -13.93
CA ALA A 8 -7.50 6.50 -13.28
C ALA A 8 -8.28 6.92 -12.02
N ILE A 9 -7.65 7.66 -11.11
CA ILE A 9 -8.18 7.90 -9.75
C ILE A 9 -8.30 9.39 -9.38
N GLY A 10 -7.90 10.31 -10.26
CA GLY A 10 -8.01 11.75 -10.02
C GLY A 10 -9.38 12.31 -10.42
N GLY A 11 -9.84 13.37 -9.75
CA GLY A 11 -11.05 14.10 -10.15
C GLY A 11 -12.31 13.24 -10.22
N ASP A 12 -12.53 12.39 -9.21
CA ASP A 12 -13.64 11.42 -9.11
C ASP A 12 -13.68 10.36 -10.23
N ASN A 13 -12.58 10.17 -10.97
CA ASN A 13 -12.45 9.05 -11.87
C ASN A 13 -12.54 7.74 -11.06
N LYS A 14 -13.46 6.86 -11.46
CA LYS A 14 -13.79 5.60 -10.76
C LYS A 14 -12.88 4.44 -11.17
N GLY A 15 -11.61 4.73 -11.43
CA GLY A 15 -10.61 3.72 -11.72
C GLY A 15 -10.01 3.13 -10.45
N THR A 16 -9.03 2.26 -10.65
CA THR A 16 -8.33 1.56 -9.58
C THR A 16 -6.86 1.45 -9.98
N ILE A 17 -5.97 1.64 -9.01
CA ILE A 17 -4.55 1.32 -9.17
C ILE A 17 -4.11 0.30 -8.13
N THR A 18 -3.37 -0.69 -8.60
CA THR A 18 -2.73 -1.73 -7.80
C THR A 18 -1.30 -1.31 -7.49
N LEU A 19 -0.93 -1.26 -6.21
CA LEU A 19 0.40 -0.81 -5.80
C LEU A 19 1.46 -1.94 -5.83
N GLY A 20 1.05 -3.20 -6.00
CA GLY A 20 1.93 -4.36 -6.01
C GLY A 20 2.45 -4.70 -4.62
N GLY A 21 3.56 -5.46 -4.55
CA GLY A 21 4.16 -5.85 -3.27
C GLY A 21 4.73 -4.68 -2.45
N PHE A 22 5.28 -5.00 -1.27
CA PHE A 22 5.77 -4.02 -0.30
C PHE A 22 6.50 -2.83 -0.94
N GLY A 23 6.09 -1.63 -0.55
CA GLY A 23 6.75 -0.38 -0.89
C GLY A 23 6.34 0.23 -2.23
N GLY A 24 5.66 -0.51 -3.11
CA GLY A 24 4.98 0.10 -4.25
C GLY A 24 3.97 1.15 -3.75
N TYR A 25 3.94 2.32 -4.38
CA TYR A 25 3.30 3.50 -3.80
C TYR A 25 2.70 4.47 -4.81
N VAL A 26 1.80 5.32 -4.31
CA VAL A 26 1.30 6.52 -4.98
C VAL A 26 1.43 7.71 -4.05
N VAL A 27 1.66 8.89 -4.61
CA VAL A 27 1.52 10.17 -3.91
C VAL A 27 0.43 10.96 -4.61
N VAL A 28 -0.57 11.38 -3.85
CA VAL A 28 -1.66 12.25 -4.32
C VAL A 28 -1.50 13.62 -3.69
N GLY A 29 -1.78 14.65 -4.46
CA GLY A 29 -1.84 16.04 -4.00
C GLY A 29 -3.22 16.62 -4.26
N PHE A 30 -3.61 17.58 -3.44
CA PHE A 30 -4.92 18.22 -3.47
C PHE A 30 -4.80 19.65 -3.99
N ASP A 31 -5.87 20.17 -4.59
CA ASP A 31 -5.96 21.57 -5.03
C ASP A 31 -6.30 22.54 -3.88
N HIS A 32 -6.47 22.00 -2.67
CA HIS A 32 -6.70 22.67 -1.40
C HIS A 32 -6.03 21.89 -0.27
N THR A 33 -5.81 22.54 0.87
CA THR A 33 -5.39 21.85 2.10
C THR A 33 -6.60 21.14 2.71
N ILE A 34 -6.48 19.83 2.98
CA ILE A 34 -7.46 19.10 3.80
C ILE A 34 -7.27 19.54 5.24
N GLU A 35 -8.29 20.18 5.81
CA GLU A 35 -8.24 20.69 7.19
C GLU A 35 -8.30 19.54 8.21
N ASN A 36 -7.44 19.59 9.22
CA ASN A 36 -7.56 18.73 10.39
C ASN A 36 -8.64 19.29 11.32
N LYS A 37 -9.74 18.54 11.50
CA LYS A 37 -10.84 18.96 12.37
C LYS A 37 -10.87 18.13 13.65
N PRO A 38 -10.83 18.79 14.83
CA PRO A 38 -10.93 18.09 16.10
C PRO A 38 -12.14 17.14 16.17
N ASP A 39 -11.90 15.95 16.72
CA ASP A 39 -12.90 14.90 16.96
C ASP A 39 -13.61 14.39 15.69
N LYS A 40 -12.98 14.52 14.52
CA LYS A 40 -13.51 14.04 13.23
C LYS A 40 -12.48 13.22 12.46
N ARG A 41 -12.98 12.44 11.51
CA ARG A 41 -12.18 11.93 10.39
C ARG A 41 -12.12 13.01 9.32
N ASP A 42 -10.95 13.16 8.72
CA ASP A 42 -10.66 14.27 7.80
C ASP A 42 -10.70 13.84 6.34
N PHE A 43 -10.22 12.64 6.04
CA PHE A 43 -10.20 12.12 4.68
C PHE A 43 -10.42 10.61 4.68
N GLN A 44 -10.73 10.06 3.51
CA GLN A 44 -10.88 8.63 3.32
C GLN A 44 -10.05 8.19 2.12
N VAL A 45 -9.31 7.09 2.26
CA VAL A 45 -8.63 6.44 1.14
C VAL A 45 -9.53 5.31 0.65
N LEU A 46 -10.02 5.45 -0.59
CA LEU A 46 -10.90 4.46 -1.19
C LEU A 46 -10.08 3.26 -1.67
N GLY A 47 -10.50 2.06 -1.27
CA GLY A 47 -9.93 0.77 -1.66
C GLY A 47 -10.98 -0.14 -2.31
N ASN A 48 -10.64 -1.41 -2.50
CA ASN A 48 -11.59 -2.44 -2.93
C ASN A 48 -11.83 -3.51 -1.85
N ALA A 49 -11.24 -3.35 -0.68
CA ALA A 49 -11.34 -4.30 0.42
C ALA A 49 -12.78 -4.73 0.76
N PHE A 50 -12.91 -6.01 1.09
CA PHE A 50 -14.12 -6.62 1.63
C PHE A 50 -13.76 -7.68 2.66
N ALA A 51 -14.76 -8.24 3.35
CA ALA A 51 -14.52 -9.23 4.39
C ALA A 51 -13.71 -10.43 3.86
N GLY A 52 -12.50 -10.61 4.40
CA GLY A 52 -11.56 -11.67 4.00
C GLY A 52 -10.65 -11.33 2.83
N ASN A 53 -10.66 -10.08 2.36
CA ASN A 53 -9.77 -9.54 1.34
C ASN A 53 -9.37 -8.11 1.71
N SER A 54 -8.51 -8.01 2.73
CA SER A 54 -7.91 -6.75 3.17
C SER A 54 -6.44 -6.71 2.80
N GLU A 55 -6.00 -5.68 2.08
CA GLU A 55 -4.64 -5.51 1.59
C GLU A 55 -4.02 -4.20 2.14
N PRO A 56 -3.86 -4.10 3.47
CA PRO A 56 -3.56 -2.86 4.17
C PRO A 56 -2.31 -2.14 3.65
N GLY A 57 -2.48 -0.86 3.32
CA GLY A 57 -1.43 0.07 2.98
C GLY A 57 -1.16 1.07 4.09
N ILE A 58 0.11 1.47 4.25
CA ILE A 58 0.47 2.58 5.15
C ILE A 58 0.10 3.89 4.47
N VAL A 59 -0.43 4.82 5.26
CA VAL A 59 -0.72 6.19 4.85
C VAL A 59 0.26 7.15 5.53
N MET A 60 0.93 7.97 4.72
CA MET A 60 1.73 9.09 5.18
C MET A 60 1.15 10.39 4.65
N VAL A 61 1.33 11.47 5.39
CA VAL A 61 0.83 12.80 5.04
C VAL A 61 1.94 13.84 5.08
N SER A 62 1.80 14.89 4.27
CA SER A 62 2.73 16.02 4.24
C SER A 62 1.99 17.33 4.02
N VAL A 63 2.62 18.42 4.48
CA VAL A 63 2.15 19.80 4.33
C VAL A 63 3.10 20.50 3.38
N ASP A 64 2.58 21.21 2.38
CA ASP A 64 3.37 22.07 1.47
C ASP A 64 3.81 23.34 2.19
N LYS A 65 4.70 23.15 3.16
CA LYS A 65 5.20 24.20 4.05
C LYS A 65 5.96 25.25 3.26
N ASN A 66 6.66 24.84 2.20
CA ASN A 66 7.46 25.72 1.36
C ASN A 66 6.65 26.38 0.22
N LYS A 67 5.40 25.94 -0.01
CA LYS A 67 4.44 26.47 -0.98
C LYS A 67 4.87 26.33 -2.43
N ASN A 68 5.58 25.25 -2.77
CA ASN A 68 6.07 25.01 -4.12
C ASN A 68 5.16 24.07 -4.94
N GLY A 69 4.09 23.56 -4.35
CA GLY A 69 3.15 22.63 -4.96
C GLY A 69 3.73 21.23 -5.20
N LYS A 70 4.78 20.84 -4.48
CA LYS A 70 5.47 19.56 -4.63
C LYS A 70 5.49 18.78 -3.32
N PRO A 71 5.43 17.44 -3.40
CA PRO A 71 5.48 16.57 -2.24
C PRO A 71 6.93 16.36 -1.76
N ASP A 72 7.64 17.45 -1.43
CA ASP A 72 9.07 17.45 -1.05
C ASP A 72 9.37 17.99 0.37
N ASP A 73 8.33 18.31 1.14
CA ASP A 73 8.41 18.61 2.56
C ASP A 73 8.39 17.34 3.44
N GLU A 74 8.43 17.51 4.77
CA GLU A 74 8.49 16.41 5.74
C GLU A 74 7.24 15.51 5.67
N TRP A 75 7.45 14.20 5.78
CA TRP A 75 6.40 13.18 5.78
C TRP A 75 6.16 12.63 7.18
N TYR A 76 4.89 12.50 7.55
CA TYR A 76 4.43 11.93 8.82
C TYR A 76 3.61 10.68 8.54
N GLU A 77 3.96 9.55 9.16
CA GLU A 77 3.11 8.35 9.09
C GLU A 77 1.86 8.58 9.95
N LEU A 78 0.69 8.16 9.48
CA LEU A 78 -0.50 8.04 10.32
C LEU A 78 -0.45 6.69 11.02
N VAL A 79 -0.45 6.69 12.35
CA VAL A 79 -0.46 5.43 13.10
C VAL A 79 -1.75 4.66 12.85
N GLY A 80 -1.67 3.33 12.96
CA GLY A 80 -2.82 2.44 12.92
C GLY A 80 -2.78 1.42 14.07
N SER A 81 -3.75 0.52 14.09
CA SER A 81 -3.92 -0.44 15.19
C SER A 81 -2.71 -1.35 15.43
N GLU A 82 -1.93 -1.64 14.39
CA GLU A 82 -0.75 -2.51 14.48
C GLU A 82 0.55 -1.76 14.77
N HIS A 83 0.51 -0.44 14.99
CA HIS A 83 1.73 0.34 15.23
C HIS A 83 2.52 -0.17 16.45
N SER A 84 1.84 -0.66 17.50
CA SER A 84 2.48 -1.24 18.69
C SER A 84 2.69 -2.77 18.61
N ASN A 85 2.35 -3.41 17.49
CA ASN A 85 2.52 -4.85 17.32
C ASN A 85 4.01 -5.20 17.18
N LYS A 86 4.47 -6.23 17.90
CA LYS A 86 5.89 -6.69 17.88
C LYS A 86 6.33 -7.23 16.52
N SER A 87 5.38 -7.66 15.70
CA SER A 87 5.61 -8.14 14.34
C SER A 87 5.71 -7.00 13.33
N THR A 88 5.25 -5.79 13.67
CA THR A 88 5.45 -4.58 12.85
C THR A 88 6.94 -4.23 12.81
N LYS A 89 7.46 -4.01 11.60
CA LYS A 89 8.87 -3.69 11.35
C LYS A 89 8.99 -2.27 10.80
N PHE A 90 9.47 -1.37 11.64
CA PHE A 90 9.84 -0.02 11.22
C PHE A 90 11.19 -0.01 10.51
N ASN A 91 11.40 0.94 9.60
CA ASN A 91 12.61 1.05 8.78
C ASN A 91 12.94 -0.24 8.00
N TYR A 92 11.91 -1.02 7.67
CA TYR A 92 12.04 -2.22 6.86
C TYR A 92 12.38 -1.80 5.42
N THR A 93 13.53 -2.26 4.94
CA THR A 93 13.96 -2.04 3.56
C THR A 93 13.87 -3.33 2.77
N ILE A 94 13.21 -3.29 1.62
CA ILE A 94 13.23 -4.38 0.64
C ILE A 94 13.91 -3.89 -0.64
N THR A 95 14.69 -4.77 -1.26
CA THR A 95 15.28 -4.55 -2.58
C THR A 95 14.81 -5.64 -3.53
N TYR A 96 14.11 -5.24 -4.59
CA TYR A 96 13.70 -6.10 -5.70
C TYR A 96 14.76 -6.05 -6.80
N PHE A 97 14.97 -7.19 -7.46
CA PHE A 97 15.94 -7.34 -8.54
C PHE A 97 15.23 -7.60 -9.87
N LYS A 98 15.67 -6.90 -10.92
CA LYS A 98 15.11 -6.99 -12.27
C LYS A 98 15.11 -8.45 -12.74
N PRO A 99 13.96 -8.99 -13.20
CA PRO A 99 13.88 -10.36 -13.68
C PRO A 99 14.60 -10.49 -15.02
N ASP A 100 15.23 -11.65 -15.26
CA ASP A 100 15.69 -12.02 -16.61
C ASP A 100 14.48 -12.46 -17.46
N GLU A 101 14.13 -11.65 -18.46
CA GLU A 101 12.98 -11.91 -19.33
C GLU A 101 13.17 -13.14 -20.24
N ASN A 102 14.41 -13.62 -20.42
CA ASN A 102 14.72 -14.79 -21.23
C ASN A 102 14.75 -16.09 -20.42
N LYS A 103 14.62 -16.01 -19.08
CA LYS A 103 14.67 -17.21 -18.24
C LYS A 103 13.46 -18.09 -18.50
N LYS A 104 13.64 -19.40 -18.35
CA LYS A 104 12.52 -20.34 -18.38
C LYS A 104 11.68 -20.18 -17.09
N PRO A 105 10.37 -19.90 -17.18
CA PRO A 105 9.49 -19.82 -16.01
C PRO A 105 9.49 -21.14 -15.21
N VAL A 106 9.42 -21.02 -13.88
CA VAL A 106 9.33 -22.18 -12.97
C VAL A 106 7.91 -22.23 -12.39
N PRO A 107 7.01 -23.10 -12.89
CA PRO A 107 5.65 -23.16 -12.39
C PRO A 107 5.60 -23.66 -10.94
N HIS A 108 4.53 -23.31 -10.22
CA HIS A 108 4.32 -23.85 -8.88
C HIS A 108 3.78 -25.28 -8.93
N ASP A 109 4.26 -26.16 -8.05
CA ASP A 109 3.87 -27.58 -8.02
C ASP A 109 2.39 -27.84 -7.63
N LYS A 110 1.69 -26.80 -7.17
CA LYS A 110 0.35 -26.91 -6.57
C LYS A 110 -0.61 -25.89 -7.14
N TYR A 111 -0.23 -24.62 -7.16
CA TYR A 111 -1.05 -23.53 -7.70
C TYR A 111 -0.78 -23.36 -9.19
N LYS A 112 -1.62 -23.95 -10.04
CA LYS A 112 -1.44 -23.94 -11.50
C LYS A 112 -1.51 -22.53 -12.10
N GLU A 113 -2.13 -21.62 -11.36
CA GLU A 113 -2.24 -20.19 -11.68
C GLU A 113 -0.89 -19.47 -11.60
N VAL A 114 0.05 -20.00 -10.81
CA VAL A 114 1.39 -19.44 -10.64
C VAL A 114 2.31 -20.04 -11.70
N THR A 115 2.69 -19.18 -12.65
CA THR A 115 3.48 -19.55 -13.83
C THR A 115 4.99 -19.46 -13.58
N ASP A 116 5.41 -18.62 -12.61
CA ASP A 116 6.81 -18.47 -12.26
C ASP A 116 7.01 -18.12 -10.78
N VAL A 117 7.41 -19.11 -9.96
CA VAL A 117 7.73 -18.94 -8.53
C VAL A 117 9.08 -18.24 -8.30
N THR A 118 9.83 -17.96 -9.36
CA THR A 118 11.16 -17.32 -9.27
C THR A 118 11.22 -16.03 -10.08
N TYR A 119 10.09 -15.33 -10.24
CA TYR A 119 9.99 -14.20 -11.17
C TYR A 119 10.83 -12.99 -10.73
N ILE A 120 10.41 -12.23 -9.71
CA ILE A 120 11.18 -11.08 -9.20
C ILE A 120 11.79 -11.45 -7.86
N LYS A 121 13.12 -11.62 -7.80
CA LYS A 121 13.83 -11.86 -6.55
C LYS A 121 13.77 -10.61 -5.66
N TRP A 122 13.74 -10.80 -4.35
CA TRP A 122 13.94 -9.73 -3.39
C TRP A 122 14.75 -10.17 -2.17
N ASN A 123 15.44 -9.21 -1.55
CA ASN A 123 16.10 -9.35 -0.26
C ASN A 123 15.62 -8.21 0.66
N ALA A 124 15.56 -8.47 1.96
CA ALA A 124 15.11 -7.48 2.94
C ALA A 124 16.13 -7.24 4.06
N SER A 125 15.98 -6.11 4.76
CA SER A 125 16.86 -5.66 5.84
C SER A 125 16.83 -6.54 7.10
N ASP A 126 15.84 -7.42 7.24
CA ASP A 126 15.77 -8.43 8.30
C ASP A 126 16.45 -9.76 7.93
N ASN A 127 17.20 -9.77 6.83
CA ASN A 127 17.88 -10.93 6.25
C ASN A 127 16.94 -11.98 5.65
N THR A 128 15.65 -11.68 5.49
CA THR A 128 14.77 -12.52 4.69
C THR A 128 15.00 -12.28 3.19
N THR A 129 14.75 -13.31 2.39
CA THR A 129 14.84 -13.24 0.93
C THR A 129 13.70 -14.07 0.34
N GLY A 130 13.31 -13.77 -0.89
CA GLY A 130 12.25 -14.50 -1.56
C GLY A 130 12.05 -14.05 -2.99
N PHE A 131 10.87 -14.35 -3.51
CA PHE A 131 10.46 -13.95 -4.85
C PHE A 131 9.01 -13.45 -4.80
N MET A 132 8.70 -12.45 -5.63
CA MET A 132 7.34 -12.17 -6.05
C MET A 132 7.02 -13.06 -7.23
N TYR A 133 5.96 -13.86 -7.11
CA TYR A 133 5.60 -14.86 -8.11
C TYR A 133 4.87 -14.22 -9.28
N LYS A 134 4.98 -14.80 -10.47
CA LYS A 134 4.14 -14.42 -11.62
C LYS A 134 2.94 -15.33 -11.73
N ASN A 135 1.76 -14.76 -11.95
CA ASN A 135 0.53 -15.51 -12.22
C ASN A 135 0.13 -15.42 -13.70
N GLN A 136 -0.79 -16.29 -14.12
CA GLN A 136 -1.31 -16.32 -15.50
C GLN A 136 -2.36 -15.23 -15.80
N PHE A 137 -2.93 -14.59 -14.78
CA PHE A 137 -3.99 -13.58 -14.93
C PHE A 137 -3.46 -12.21 -15.35
N HIS A 138 -2.19 -11.94 -15.06
CA HIS A 138 -1.51 -10.68 -15.37
C HIS A 138 -0.28 -10.93 -16.25
N THR A 139 -0.43 -10.68 -17.55
CA THR A 139 0.61 -10.96 -18.55
C THR A 139 1.67 -9.85 -18.66
N GLN A 140 1.37 -8.65 -18.15
CA GLN A 140 2.31 -7.54 -18.08
C GLN A 140 3.56 -7.89 -17.25
N SER A 141 4.62 -7.12 -17.44
CA SER A 141 5.77 -7.20 -16.53
C SER A 141 5.39 -6.59 -15.19
N TYR A 142 5.70 -7.29 -14.09
CA TYR A 142 5.55 -6.72 -12.74
C TYR A 142 6.73 -5.81 -12.41
N TRP A 143 7.83 -5.94 -13.16
CA TRP A 143 8.96 -5.01 -13.08
C TRP A 143 8.61 -3.71 -13.81
N PRO A 144 8.74 -2.55 -13.17
CA PRO A 144 8.49 -1.26 -13.82
C PRO A 144 9.37 -1.07 -15.05
N GLN A 145 8.79 -1.09 -16.25
CA GLN A 145 9.58 -1.02 -17.49
C GLN A 145 10.16 0.37 -17.79
N TRP A 146 9.75 1.40 -17.02
CA TRP A 146 10.26 2.76 -17.16
C TRP A 146 11.50 3.04 -16.31
N ILE A 147 11.95 2.11 -15.46
CA ILE A 147 13.20 2.26 -14.72
C ILE A 147 14.34 1.57 -15.46
N SER A 148 15.49 2.23 -15.54
CA SER A 148 16.70 1.70 -16.19
C SER A 148 17.56 0.84 -15.28
N GLY A 149 17.38 0.95 -13.96
CA GLY A 149 18.12 0.20 -12.95
C GLY A 149 17.77 -1.29 -12.92
N ASN A 150 18.67 -2.09 -12.36
CA ASN A 150 18.47 -3.52 -12.12
C ASN A 150 18.00 -3.83 -10.69
N GLU A 151 17.92 -2.80 -9.84
CA GLU A 151 17.49 -2.88 -8.46
C GLU A 151 16.48 -1.76 -8.17
N LEU A 152 15.51 -2.07 -7.32
CA LEU A 152 14.50 -1.14 -6.85
C LEU A 152 14.29 -1.35 -5.35
N SER A 153 14.60 -0.34 -4.55
CA SER A 153 14.52 -0.41 -3.10
C SER A 153 13.45 0.50 -2.53
N PHE A 154 12.75 0.00 -1.52
CA PHE A 154 11.78 0.77 -0.75
C PHE A 154 12.05 0.59 0.74
N THR A 155 11.84 1.67 1.50
CA THR A 155 11.95 1.68 2.96
C THR A 155 10.67 2.22 3.56
N GLY A 156 10.16 1.55 4.58
CA GLY A 156 8.95 1.97 5.29
C GLY A 156 8.63 1.05 6.47
N THR A 157 7.37 1.06 6.87
CA THR A 157 6.79 0.23 7.92
C THR A 157 6.15 -0.99 7.29
N LYS A 158 6.65 -2.19 7.62
CA LYS A 158 6.04 -3.47 7.25
C LYS A 158 5.08 -3.92 8.35
N LEU A 159 3.84 -4.17 7.99
CA LEU A 159 2.83 -4.73 8.89
C LEU A 159 3.01 -6.24 9.11
N PRO A 160 2.42 -6.80 10.18
CA PRO A 160 2.28 -8.24 10.32
C PRO A 160 1.55 -8.83 9.10
N ASP A 161 1.88 -10.07 8.76
CA ASP A 161 1.15 -10.77 7.70
C ASP A 161 -0.29 -11.04 8.19
N ASN A 162 -1.28 -10.78 7.35
CA ASN A 162 -2.71 -10.91 7.69
C ASN A 162 -3.41 -12.03 6.92
N CYS A 163 -2.67 -12.76 6.09
CA CYS A 163 -3.17 -13.84 5.25
C CYS A 163 -3.12 -15.17 5.99
N THR A 164 -4.25 -15.86 6.07
CA THR A 164 -4.38 -17.18 6.71
C THR A 164 -4.98 -18.18 5.73
N ASP A 165 -4.42 -19.38 5.69
CA ASP A 165 -5.07 -20.52 5.04
C ASP A 165 -6.06 -21.17 6.01
N GLU A 166 -7.35 -20.87 5.85
CA GLU A 166 -8.41 -21.41 6.71
C GLU A 166 -8.74 -22.88 6.40
N SER A 167 -8.32 -23.39 5.24
CA SER A 167 -8.51 -24.80 4.89
C SER A 167 -7.47 -25.71 5.53
N GLY A 168 -6.28 -25.17 5.86
CA GLY A 168 -5.09 -25.95 6.24
C GLY A 168 -4.49 -26.79 5.11
N THR A 169 -5.12 -26.78 3.93
CA THR A 169 -4.72 -27.52 2.73
C THR A 169 -4.30 -26.60 1.59
N GLY A 170 -4.21 -25.29 1.84
CA GLY A 170 -3.86 -24.22 0.90
C GLY A 170 -4.91 -23.98 -0.19
N GLU A 171 -6.18 -24.23 0.10
CA GLU A 171 -7.28 -24.07 -0.85
C GLU A 171 -8.09 -22.79 -0.60
N LYS A 172 -8.06 -22.26 0.63
CA LYS A 172 -8.82 -21.08 1.03
C LYS A 172 -7.96 -20.11 1.83
N PHE A 173 -7.50 -19.06 1.17
CA PHE A 173 -6.77 -17.96 1.79
C PHE A 173 -7.72 -16.81 2.12
N VAL A 174 -7.59 -16.27 3.34
CA VAL A 174 -8.37 -15.15 3.86
C VAL A 174 -7.39 -14.10 4.36
N LEU A 175 -7.53 -12.86 3.89
CA LEU A 175 -6.77 -11.71 4.39
C LEU A 175 -7.64 -10.93 5.36
N ASN A 176 -7.31 -10.97 6.64
CA ASN A 176 -8.08 -10.31 7.68
C ASN A 176 -7.77 -8.82 7.76
N SER A 177 -8.78 -8.00 8.00
CA SER A 177 -8.59 -6.58 8.28
C SER A 177 -7.91 -6.37 9.63
N PHE A 178 -7.09 -5.32 9.73
CA PHE A 178 -6.72 -4.70 10.99
C PHE A 178 -7.83 -3.75 11.47
N ASP A 179 -7.74 -3.23 12.71
CA ASP A 179 -8.87 -2.47 13.28
C ASP A 179 -9.06 -1.09 12.64
N TRP A 180 -7.97 -0.35 12.35
CA TRP A 180 -8.03 1.01 11.76
C TRP A 180 -6.65 1.52 11.32
N GLY A 181 -6.64 2.60 10.52
CA GLY A 181 -5.44 3.39 10.21
C GLY A 181 -4.66 2.92 8.98
N TYR A 182 -5.26 2.10 8.12
CA TYR A 182 -4.61 1.53 6.94
C TYR A 182 -5.50 1.65 5.70
N ALA A 183 -4.91 1.98 4.56
CA ALA A 183 -5.61 2.04 3.28
C ALA A 183 -6.00 0.63 2.85
N ASP A 184 -7.10 0.46 2.11
CA ASP A 184 -7.53 -0.85 1.60
C ASP A 184 -7.61 -1.97 2.67
N ASN A 185 -7.97 -1.55 3.88
CA ASN A 185 -8.06 -2.42 5.04
C ASN A 185 -9.51 -2.85 5.33
N ALA A 186 -10.46 -1.96 5.06
CA ALA A 186 -11.89 -2.17 5.26
C ALA A 186 -12.68 -1.61 4.08
N ALA A 187 -13.92 -2.07 3.91
CA ALA A 187 -14.80 -1.59 2.85
C ALA A 187 -15.05 -0.07 2.95
N ASN A 188 -15.26 0.57 1.81
CA ASN A 188 -15.43 2.04 1.74
C ASN A 188 -16.67 2.59 2.46
N ASN A 189 -17.59 1.74 2.92
CA ASN A 189 -18.72 2.13 3.76
C ASN A 189 -18.47 1.92 5.26
N ASP A 190 -17.26 1.49 5.62
CA ASP A 190 -16.80 1.31 7.00
C ASP A 190 -15.90 2.48 7.43
N LYS A 191 -16.07 2.95 8.66
CA LYS A 191 -15.25 4.02 9.26
C LYS A 191 -13.77 3.64 9.40
N ALA A 192 -13.42 2.36 9.38
CA ALA A 192 -12.04 1.91 9.40
C ALA A 192 -11.26 2.25 8.11
N SER A 193 -11.95 2.67 7.05
CA SER A 193 -11.34 3.24 5.83
C SER A 193 -11.10 4.75 5.90
N GLU A 194 -11.59 5.42 6.94
CA GLU A 194 -11.44 6.86 7.18
C GLU A 194 -10.20 7.15 8.04
N PHE A 195 -9.58 8.31 7.82
CA PHE A 195 -8.34 8.75 8.44
C PHE A 195 -8.53 10.05 9.22
N ASP A 196 -7.75 10.19 10.28
CA ASP A 196 -7.67 11.36 11.14
C ASP A 196 -6.22 11.87 11.14
N ILE A 197 -6.05 13.15 10.86
CA ILE A 197 -4.73 13.77 10.73
C ILE A 197 -4.04 13.83 12.10
N ASP A 198 -4.76 13.81 13.23
CA ASP A 198 -4.17 13.74 14.57
C ASP A 198 -3.44 12.41 14.84
N TRP A 199 -3.56 11.41 13.95
CA TRP A 199 -2.77 10.18 13.99
C TRP A 199 -1.32 10.36 13.51
N ALA A 200 -0.95 11.55 13.03
CA ALA A 200 0.39 11.82 12.54
C ALA A 200 1.47 11.64 13.62
N VAL A 201 2.52 10.91 13.28
CA VAL A 201 3.74 10.80 14.08
C VAL A 201 4.98 11.19 13.28
N ASP A 202 5.97 11.73 13.98
CA ASP A 202 7.30 11.97 13.42
C ASP A 202 8.09 10.65 13.26
N LYS A 203 9.28 10.75 12.67
CA LYS A 203 10.20 9.62 12.49
C LYS A 203 10.62 8.88 13.77
N ASN A 204 10.37 9.47 14.95
CA ASN A 204 10.66 8.88 16.25
C ASN A 204 9.39 8.29 16.90
N GLY A 205 8.25 8.28 16.20
CA GLY A 205 6.98 7.83 16.74
C GLY A 205 6.31 8.82 17.69
N LYS A 206 6.76 10.08 17.72
CA LYS A 206 6.14 11.11 18.56
C LYS A 206 4.97 11.75 17.80
N SER A 207 3.81 11.83 18.45
CA SER A 207 2.63 12.52 17.90
C SER A 207 2.93 13.97 17.51
N VAL A 208 2.46 14.36 16.33
CA VAL A 208 2.59 15.68 15.73
C VAL A 208 1.20 16.25 15.48
N LYS A 209 0.99 17.53 15.84
CA LYS A 209 -0.23 18.24 15.48
C LYS A 209 -0.03 19.00 14.18
N LEU A 210 -0.81 18.65 13.18
CA LEU A 210 -0.88 19.35 11.90
C LEU A 210 -2.22 20.08 11.81
N SER A 211 -2.26 21.29 11.26
CA SER A 211 -3.52 22.00 11.02
C SER A 211 -4.28 21.49 9.80
N GLY A 212 -3.59 20.73 8.94
CA GLY A 212 -4.10 20.19 7.69
C GLY A 212 -2.95 19.60 6.88
N ILE A 213 -3.28 19.02 5.72
CA ILE A 213 -2.33 18.32 4.84
C ILE A 213 -2.59 18.67 3.38
N ASP A 214 -1.55 18.61 2.55
CA ASP A 214 -1.62 18.93 1.11
C ASP A 214 -1.27 17.72 0.23
N PHE A 215 -0.59 16.72 0.82
CA PHE A 215 -0.22 15.49 0.15
C PHE A 215 -0.50 14.26 1.01
N VAL A 216 -0.89 13.18 0.35
CA VAL A 216 -1.04 11.85 0.93
C VAL A 216 -0.21 10.86 0.12
N LYS A 217 0.64 10.07 0.79
CA LYS A 217 1.36 8.95 0.21
C LYS A 217 0.78 7.66 0.75
N ILE A 218 0.48 6.72 -0.14
CA ILE A 218 -0.03 5.39 0.21
C ILE A 218 0.94 4.35 -0.36
N TYR A 219 1.32 3.36 0.43
CA TYR A 219 2.16 2.27 -0.04
C TYR A 219 1.76 0.92 0.54
N THR A 220 1.96 -0.16 -0.23
CA THR A 220 1.69 -1.52 0.24
C THR A 220 2.56 -1.86 1.45
N ALA A 221 1.91 -2.24 2.55
CA ALA A 221 2.59 -2.48 3.83
C ALA A 221 2.94 -3.96 4.08
N LEU A 222 2.53 -4.84 3.17
CA LEU A 222 2.66 -6.28 3.29
C LEU A 222 3.73 -6.83 2.34
N ASN A 223 4.44 -7.86 2.79
CA ASN A 223 5.34 -8.67 1.96
C ASN A 223 5.00 -10.15 2.15
N GLN A 224 3.91 -10.59 1.53
CA GLN A 224 3.39 -11.96 1.67
C GLN A 224 2.87 -12.49 0.34
N GLN A 225 2.86 -13.82 0.21
CA GLN A 225 2.30 -14.56 -0.92
C GLN A 225 1.24 -15.54 -0.41
N CYS A 226 0.00 -15.37 -0.85
CA CYS A 226 -1.17 -16.10 -0.38
C CYS A 226 -1.55 -17.29 -1.29
N GLY A 227 -0.59 -18.14 -1.61
CA GLY A 227 -0.83 -19.30 -2.48
C GLY A 227 -1.47 -18.93 -3.82
N ALA A 228 -2.66 -19.48 -4.10
CA ALA A 228 -3.35 -19.32 -5.39
C ALA A 228 -3.80 -17.88 -5.69
N ILE A 229 -4.06 -17.05 -4.67
CA ILE A 229 -4.58 -15.68 -4.89
C ILE A 229 -3.47 -14.68 -5.25
N GLY A 230 -2.20 -15.04 -5.06
CA GLY A 230 -1.09 -14.17 -5.42
C GLY A 230 -0.48 -13.44 -4.23
N GLU A 231 0.26 -12.39 -4.54
CA GLU A 231 0.78 -11.41 -3.58
C GLU A 231 -0.36 -10.58 -2.99
N ALA A 232 -0.17 -10.05 -1.78
CA ALA A 232 -1.05 -9.01 -1.27
C ALA A 232 -0.59 -7.64 -1.79
N SER A 233 -1.53 -6.88 -2.34
CA SER A 233 -1.29 -5.59 -2.97
C SER A 233 -2.38 -4.58 -2.61
N THR A 234 -1.99 -3.48 -1.98
CA THR A 234 -2.92 -2.39 -1.70
C THR A 234 -3.52 -1.82 -2.99
N GLU A 235 -4.84 -1.71 -3.02
CA GLU A 235 -5.60 -1.07 -4.09
C GLU A 235 -6.03 0.34 -3.69
N VAL A 236 -5.91 1.28 -4.61
CA VAL A 236 -6.31 2.68 -4.39
C VAL A 236 -7.24 3.13 -5.50
N LEU A 237 -8.43 3.60 -5.11
CA LEU A 237 -9.49 4.09 -6.01
C LEU A 237 -9.60 5.62 -5.97
N GLY A 238 -8.98 6.26 -4.99
CA GLY A 238 -9.01 7.71 -4.81
C GLY A 238 -8.82 8.09 -3.35
N VAL A 239 -8.70 9.40 -3.09
CA VAL A 239 -8.69 9.96 -1.75
C VAL A 239 -9.66 11.12 -1.71
N ILE A 240 -10.56 11.12 -0.74
CA ILE A 240 -11.63 12.12 -0.63
C ILE A 240 -11.47 12.93 0.65
N ASP A 241 -11.66 14.25 0.55
CA ASP A 241 -11.83 15.13 1.70
C ASP A 241 -13.26 14.95 2.26
N LEU A 242 -13.37 14.45 3.49
CA LEU A 242 -14.67 14.19 4.14
C LEU A 242 -15.40 15.47 4.53
N HIS A 243 -14.72 16.62 4.53
CA HIS A 243 -15.29 17.92 4.87
C HIS A 243 -15.97 18.62 3.70
N LEU A 244 -15.72 18.19 2.47
CA LEU A 244 -16.32 18.75 1.25
C LEU A 244 -17.50 17.91 0.73
N ILE A 245 -17.76 16.75 1.33
CA ILE A 245 -18.92 15.92 0.99
C ILE A 245 -20.18 16.65 1.49
N THR A 246 -20.86 17.31 0.56
CA THR A 246 -22.22 17.80 0.80
C THR A 246 -23.16 16.61 0.82
N LYS A 247 -23.88 16.43 1.93
CA LYS A 247 -25.01 15.49 2.03
C LYS A 247 -26.19 15.97 1.20
#